data_AF-A0A846ZV34-F1
#
_entry.id   AF-A0A846ZV34-F1
#
_cell.length_a   1.000
_cell.length_b   1.000
_cell.length_c   1.000
_cell.angle_alpha   90.00
_cell.angle_beta   90.00
_cell.angle_gamma   90.00
#
_symmetry.space_group_name_H-M   'P 1'
#
loop_
_entity.id
_entity.type
_entity.pdbx_description
1 polymer ?
#
loop_
_entity_poly.entity_id
_entity_poly.type
_entity_poly.pdbx_seq_one_letter_code
_entity_poly.pdbx_strand_id
1 'polypeptide(L)'
;FRLREYFKAAFQAIAAFFVGFPVIAAQTARSSAQDPEQRTSGKRMALGVFKGIVIAIPLLLIFIFLFAYADAVFESKIDSLFEWLKADFLSQLVGRIMLTLFFTWLLAAALWLLITQSKRKDLEPDQPLLKPFLGMTETTIVLVSLNLLFAFFLIIQFQYFFAGQANITTNGFTYAQYADRGFRELLLAASIAGVVFFALASFTRRESKTKRLLFTVLGGLLLLQVGVILVSAHQRIVMYIDAYGLTGTRLVSQIFVFFLAAILLSLVVMEVTNKLKHTALVLLAAAMLFSLTLALVNVDTVLARHNIERALEGEELDYSFLANLLSTDAEPYLFGVVQSGSLPPDYQENLEKLLTCRASAFEDDYPSGEVSWLDLNISAMRAKKLYAQNQDLLAQWSLEIIGTERYFRGITIEGQEIFCSPAN
;
A
#
# COMPACT_ATOMS: atom_id res chain seq x y z
N PHE A 1 22.45 41.42 -6.24
CA PHE A 1 22.38 42.27 -5.04
C PHE A 1 22.75 41.46 -3.80
N ARG A 2 23.43 42.08 -2.84
CA ARG A 2 24.22 41.41 -1.78
C ARG A 2 23.34 40.65 -0.76
N LEU A 3 22.97 39.42 -1.16
CA LEU A 3 22.47 38.29 -0.36
C LEU A 3 23.47 37.81 0.71
N ARG A 4 24.73 38.24 0.64
CA ARG A 4 25.83 37.72 1.47
C ARG A 4 25.76 38.16 2.94
N GLU A 5 25.14 39.31 3.26
CA GLU A 5 24.95 39.74 4.66
C GLU A 5 23.74 39.09 5.33
N TYR A 6 22.69 38.81 4.56
CA TYR A 6 21.53 38.04 5.02
C TYR A 6 21.84 36.53 5.13
N PHE A 7 22.70 35.98 4.24
CA PHE A 7 23.29 34.63 4.39
C PHE A 7 24.12 34.49 5.67
N LYS A 8 24.72 35.58 6.18
CA LYS A 8 25.49 35.57 7.43
C LYS A 8 24.58 35.72 8.66
N ALA A 9 23.56 36.57 8.59
CA ALA A 9 22.56 36.78 9.65
C ALA A 9 21.62 35.56 9.84
N ALA A 10 21.19 34.92 8.75
CA ALA A 10 20.38 33.68 8.79
C ALA A 10 21.19 32.48 9.29
N PHE A 11 22.48 32.39 8.94
CA PHE A 11 23.39 31.36 9.44
C PHE A 11 23.73 31.57 10.94
N GLN A 12 23.88 32.82 11.41
CA GLN A 12 24.09 33.12 12.84
C GLN A 12 22.82 32.93 13.71
N ALA A 13 21.62 33.24 13.21
CA ALA A 13 20.38 33.06 13.96
C ALA A 13 19.98 31.57 14.09
N ILE A 14 20.18 30.76 13.04
CA ILE A 14 19.90 29.32 13.04
C ILE A 14 20.95 28.55 13.85
N ALA A 15 22.22 28.96 13.81
CA ALA A 15 23.28 28.37 14.63
C ALA A 15 23.18 28.77 16.11
N ALA A 16 22.79 30.01 16.44
CA ALA A 16 22.65 30.48 17.82
C ALA A 16 21.51 29.79 18.60
N PHE A 17 20.47 29.29 17.93
CA PHE A 17 19.32 28.65 18.59
C PHE A 17 19.53 27.14 18.85
N PHE A 18 20.04 26.36 17.88
CA PHE A 18 20.21 24.90 18.04
C PHE A 18 21.57 24.48 18.62
N VAL A 19 22.60 25.32 18.51
CA VAL A 19 23.93 25.05 19.09
C VAL A 19 24.13 25.82 20.40
N GLY A 20 23.47 26.98 20.60
CA GLY A 20 23.66 27.85 21.76
C GLY A 20 23.06 27.34 23.08
N PHE A 21 21.85 26.78 23.08
CA PHE A 21 21.21 26.35 24.34
C PHE A 21 21.94 25.19 25.05
N PRO A 22 22.45 24.16 24.34
CA PRO A 22 23.27 23.12 24.97
C PRO A 22 24.70 23.58 25.29
N VAL A 23 25.27 24.52 24.53
CA VAL A 23 26.64 25.04 24.74
C VAL A 23 26.70 26.03 25.90
N ILE A 24 25.67 26.85 26.10
CA ILE A 24 25.55 27.78 27.24
C ILE A 24 25.23 27.00 28.51
N ALA A 25 24.34 26.01 28.47
CA ALA A 25 24.10 25.09 29.60
C ALA A 25 25.35 24.24 29.93
N ALA A 26 26.15 23.86 28.92
CA ALA A 26 27.43 23.18 29.12
C ALA A 26 28.57 24.12 29.56
N GLN A 27 28.47 25.43 29.31
CA GLN A 27 29.45 26.44 29.76
C GLN A 27 29.17 26.90 31.20
N THR A 28 27.90 27.01 31.61
CA THR A 28 27.52 27.22 33.02
C THR A 28 27.75 25.99 33.88
N ALA A 29 27.69 24.78 33.31
CA ALA A 29 28.12 23.55 33.97
C ALA A 29 29.65 23.30 33.91
N ARG A 30 30.40 24.08 33.11
CA ARG A 30 31.87 24.02 33.04
C ARG A 30 32.57 24.88 34.08
N SER A 31 31.87 25.78 34.77
CA SER A 31 32.44 26.57 35.88
C SER A 31 32.47 25.82 37.21
N SER A 32 32.02 24.56 37.25
CA SER A 32 32.16 23.70 38.41
C SER A 32 32.54 22.26 38.01
N ALA A 33 33.69 21.84 38.53
CA ALA A 33 34.22 20.48 38.62
C ALA A 33 35.12 19.97 37.46
N GLN A 34 36.39 19.82 37.85
CA GLN A 34 37.48 19.09 37.19
C GLN A 34 37.15 17.60 36.96
N ASP A 35 37.45 17.08 35.76
CA ASP A 35 38.36 15.93 35.43
C ASP A 35 37.96 15.25 34.07
N PRO A 36 38.85 15.08 33.06
CA PRO A 36 38.38 15.03 31.65
C PRO A 36 38.27 13.67 30.95
N GLU A 37 38.98 12.61 31.33
CA GLU A 37 39.17 11.50 30.37
C GLU A 37 38.11 10.38 30.39
N GLN A 38 37.51 10.04 31.53
CA GLN A 38 36.52 8.94 31.59
C GLN A 38 35.06 9.37 31.32
N ARG A 39 34.70 10.65 31.54
CA ARG A 39 33.31 11.14 31.40
C ARG A 39 32.87 11.44 29.95
N THR A 40 33.80 11.59 29.01
CA THR A 40 33.48 11.97 27.61
C THR A 40 32.87 10.82 26.82
N SER A 41 33.24 9.57 27.12
CA SER A 41 32.68 8.37 26.48
C SER A 41 31.22 8.13 26.90
N GLY A 42 30.93 8.21 28.20
CA GLY A 42 29.58 8.04 28.74
C GLY A 42 28.59 9.11 28.25
N LYS A 43 29.00 10.37 28.17
CA LYS A 43 28.16 11.46 27.65
C LYS A 43 27.84 11.30 26.15
N ARG A 44 28.79 10.83 25.34
CA ARG A 44 28.57 10.54 23.91
C ARG A 44 27.64 9.34 23.71
N MET A 45 27.77 8.31 24.53
CA MET A 45 26.89 7.14 24.52
C MET A 45 25.46 7.52 24.92
N ALA A 46 25.29 8.26 26.01
CA ALA A 46 23.98 8.74 26.47
C ALA A 46 23.28 9.63 25.42
N LEU A 47 24.02 10.52 24.75
CA LEU A 47 23.48 11.35 23.67
C LEU A 47 23.04 10.51 22.47
N GLY A 48 23.80 9.48 22.11
CA GLY A 48 23.43 8.54 21.05
C GLY A 48 22.19 7.70 21.41
N VAL A 49 22.06 7.29 22.67
CA VAL A 49 20.86 6.59 23.15
C VAL A 49 19.62 7.48 23.04
N PHE A 50 19.73 8.73 23.52
CA PHE A 50 18.64 9.70 23.44
C PHE A 50 18.21 9.96 21.99
N LYS A 51 19.17 10.19 21.08
CA LYS A 51 18.88 10.38 19.66
C LYS A 51 18.20 9.14 19.04
N GLY A 52 18.68 7.94 19.36
CA GLY A 52 18.06 6.69 18.91
C GLY A 52 16.61 6.57 19.36
N ILE A 53 16.31 6.90 20.63
CA ILE A 53 14.96 6.90 21.18
C ILE A 53 14.06 7.93 20.48
N VAL A 54 14.55 9.16 20.30
CA VAL A 54 13.80 10.23 19.61
C VAL A 54 13.46 9.86 18.16
N ILE A 55 14.31 9.09 17.49
CA ILE A 55 14.04 8.58 16.13
C ILE A 55 13.11 7.36 16.16
N ALA A 56 13.26 6.46 17.14
CA ALA A 56 12.47 5.24 17.24
C ALA A 56 11.00 5.53 17.58
N ILE A 57 10.73 6.43 18.52
CA ILE A 57 9.35 6.75 18.98
C ILE A 57 8.39 7.08 17.82
N PRO A 58 8.66 8.04 16.92
CA PRO A 58 7.72 8.36 15.85
C PRO A 58 7.52 7.19 14.89
N LEU A 59 8.57 6.42 14.60
CA LEU A 59 8.45 5.22 13.77
C LEU A 59 7.58 4.16 14.43
N LEU A 60 7.79 3.90 15.73
CA LEU A 60 6.97 2.97 16.51
C LEU A 60 5.51 3.41 16.53
N LEU A 61 5.22 4.69 16.73
CA LEU A 61 3.85 5.21 16.73
C LEU A 61 3.17 5.01 15.37
N ILE A 62 3.86 5.24 14.26
CA ILE A 62 3.34 4.98 12.91
C ILE A 62 2.98 3.50 12.76
N PHE A 63 3.90 2.59 13.12
CA PHE A 63 3.66 1.15 12.97
C PHE A 63 2.60 0.62 13.93
N ILE A 64 2.58 1.07 15.20
CA ILE A 64 1.54 0.71 16.17
C ILE A 64 0.17 1.15 15.64
N PHE A 65 0.06 2.37 15.10
CA PHE A 65 -1.19 2.86 14.51
C PHE A 65 -1.63 2.04 13.30
N LEU A 66 -0.71 1.75 12.37
CA LEU A 66 -1.01 0.92 11.20
C LEU A 66 -1.43 -0.50 11.59
N PHE A 67 -0.74 -1.11 12.56
CA PHE A 67 -1.06 -2.46 13.03
C PHE A 67 -2.37 -2.51 13.83
N ALA A 68 -2.68 -1.48 14.63
CA ALA A 68 -3.97 -1.37 15.31
C ALA A 68 -5.12 -1.18 14.31
N TYR A 69 -4.92 -0.38 13.27
CA TYR A 69 -5.93 -0.25 12.22
C TYR A 69 -6.09 -1.54 11.40
N ALA A 70 -4.98 -2.25 11.16
CA ALA A 70 -4.97 -3.46 10.35
C ALA A 70 -5.58 -4.69 11.05
N ASP A 71 -5.54 -4.73 12.38
CA ASP A 71 -5.91 -5.91 13.14
C ASP A 71 -6.61 -5.54 14.45
N ALA A 72 -7.89 -5.92 14.56
CA ALA A 72 -8.72 -5.62 15.73
C ALA A 72 -8.23 -6.32 17.01
N VAL A 73 -7.55 -7.47 16.89
CA VAL A 73 -6.98 -8.15 18.05
C VAL A 73 -5.77 -7.37 18.54
N PHE A 74 -4.91 -6.93 17.62
CA PHE A 74 -3.79 -6.04 17.97
C PHE A 74 -4.30 -4.74 18.59
N GLU A 75 -5.33 -4.11 18.01
CA GLU A 75 -6.03 -2.94 18.57
C GLU A 75 -6.43 -3.17 20.03
N SER A 76 -7.15 -4.27 20.31
CA SER A 76 -7.59 -4.61 21.67
C SER A 76 -6.43 -4.82 22.65
N LYS A 77 -5.32 -5.41 22.21
CA LYS A 77 -4.13 -5.61 23.05
C LYS A 77 -3.42 -4.30 23.34
N ILE A 78 -3.28 -3.43 22.34
CA ILE A 78 -2.74 -2.08 22.54
C ILE A 78 -3.64 -1.29 23.49
N ASP A 79 -4.95 -1.33 23.30
CA ASP A 79 -5.91 -0.66 24.18
C ASP A 79 -5.73 -1.10 25.63
N SER A 80 -5.64 -2.41 25.89
CA SER A 80 -5.41 -2.95 27.24
C SER A 80 -4.08 -2.52 27.86
N LEU A 81 -3.02 -2.40 27.05
CA LEU A 81 -1.70 -1.95 27.52
C LEU A 81 -1.67 -0.46 27.86
N PHE A 82 -2.53 0.34 27.24
CA PHE A 82 -2.63 1.79 27.46
C PHE A 82 -3.85 2.20 28.29
N GLU A 83 -4.59 1.26 28.88
CA GLU A 83 -5.71 1.56 29.79
C GLU A 83 -5.27 2.48 30.95
N TRP A 84 -4.07 2.26 31.50
CA TRP A 84 -3.52 3.13 32.56
C TRP A 84 -3.16 4.55 32.08
N LEU A 85 -3.02 4.75 30.77
CA LEU A 85 -2.75 6.06 30.14
C LEU A 85 -4.05 6.79 29.74
N LYS A 86 -5.19 6.08 29.69
CA LYS A 86 -6.54 6.62 29.46
C LYS A 86 -7.09 7.33 30.72
N ALA A 87 -6.29 8.17 31.38
CA ALA A 87 -6.84 9.16 32.29
C ALA A 87 -7.60 10.21 31.45
N ASP A 88 -8.87 10.41 31.77
CA ASP A 88 -9.98 11.09 31.06
C ASP A 88 -9.74 12.50 30.45
N PHE A 89 -8.50 13.00 30.34
CA PHE A 89 -8.19 14.36 29.85
C PHE A 89 -7.52 14.41 28.46
N LEU A 90 -6.95 13.32 27.95
CA LEU A 90 -6.15 13.29 26.70
C LEU A 90 -6.85 12.67 25.46
N SER A 91 -8.04 12.09 25.61
CA SER A 91 -8.53 11.06 24.68
C SER A 91 -9.19 11.56 23.39
N GLN A 92 -9.69 12.80 23.30
CA GLN A 92 -10.53 13.17 22.14
C GLN A 92 -10.07 14.35 21.29
N LEU A 93 -9.22 15.27 21.79
CA LEU A 93 -8.86 16.47 21.01
C LEU A 93 -7.36 16.80 21.02
N VAL A 94 -6.70 16.78 22.18
CA VAL A 94 -5.28 17.17 22.28
C VAL A 94 -4.36 16.18 21.58
N GLY A 95 -4.61 14.88 21.72
CA GLY A 95 -3.81 13.84 21.04
C GLY A 95 -3.93 13.92 19.51
N ARG A 96 -5.15 14.08 18.98
CA ARG A 96 -5.39 14.24 17.54
C ARG A 96 -4.80 15.54 17.00
N ILE A 97 -4.89 16.64 17.75
CA ILE A 97 -4.30 17.92 17.36
C ILE A 97 -2.77 17.85 17.39
N MET A 98 -2.16 17.29 18.43
CA MET A 98 -0.70 17.13 18.50
C MET A 98 -0.17 16.20 17.43
N LEU A 99 -0.86 15.09 17.17
CA LEU A 99 -0.44 14.13 16.14
C LEU A 99 -0.57 14.74 14.75
N THR A 100 -1.69 15.41 14.45
CA THR A 100 -1.88 16.14 13.19
C THR A 100 -0.85 17.25 13.05
N LEU A 101 -0.58 18.04 14.10
CA LEU A 101 0.47 19.08 14.05
C LEU A 101 1.86 18.48 13.85
N PHE A 102 2.17 17.36 14.50
CA PHE A 102 3.46 16.67 14.36
C PHE A 102 3.66 16.15 12.94
N PHE A 103 2.67 15.44 12.38
CA PHE A 103 2.76 14.95 11.00
C PHE A 103 2.69 16.07 9.97
N THR A 104 1.89 17.11 10.19
CA THR A 104 1.85 18.30 9.32
C THR A 104 3.19 19.03 9.34
N TRP A 105 3.84 19.15 10.50
CA TRP A 105 5.17 19.72 10.63
C TRP A 105 6.25 18.86 9.97
N LEU A 106 6.17 17.53 10.10
CA LEU A 106 7.09 16.57 9.44
C LEU A 106 6.95 16.62 7.92
N LEU A 107 5.70 16.66 7.41
CA LEU A 107 5.41 16.80 5.99
C LEU A 107 5.84 18.17 5.47
N ALA A 108 5.60 19.24 6.23
CA ALA A 108 6.04 20.58 5.88
C ALA A 108 7.57 20.70 5.88
N ALA A 109 8.27 20.03 6.80
CA ALA A 109 9.72 19.95 6.82
C ALA A 109 10.26 19.14 5.62
N ALA A 110 9.60 18.02 5.27
CA ALA A 110 9.95 17.21 4.11
C ALA A 110 9.68 17.96 2.79
N LEU A 111 8.54 18.63 2.67
CA LEU A 111 8.18 19.49 1.52
C LEU A 111 9.11 20.70 1.44
N TRP A 112 9.44 21.35 2.55
CA TRP A 112 10.42 22.43 2.59
C TRP A 112 11.79 21.92 2.13
N LEU A 113 12.23 20.73 2.56
CA LEU A 113 13.46 20.09 2.08
C LEU A 113 13.41 19.79 0.58
N LEU A 114 12.29 19.27 0.07
CA LEU A 114 12.11 18.99 -1.36
C LEU A 114 12.07 20.27 -2.21
N ILE A 115 11.45 21.35 -1.70
CA ILE A 115 11.32 22.64 -2.39
C ILE A 115 12.63 23.45 -2.31
N THR A 116 13.35 23.37 -1.19
CA THR A 116 14.64 24.06 -1.02
C THR A 116 15.84 23.32 -1.62
N GLN A 117 15.68 22.05 -2.04
CA GLN A 117 16.69 21.27 -2.76
C GLN A 117 16.45 21.18 -4.28
N SER A 118 15.54 21.97 -4.85
CA SER A 118 15.38 22.04 -6.31
C SER A 118 16.26 23.11 -6.94
N LYS A 119 17.57 22.85 -6.99
CA LYS A 119 18.44 23.37 -8.07
C LYS A 119 19.41 22.26 -8.51
N ARG A 120 19.33 21.90 -9.80
CA ARG A 120 20.28 21.01 -10.49
C ARG A 120 21.71 21.43 -10.16
N LYS A 121 22.50 20.49 -9.64
CA LYS A 121 23.95 20.59 -9.57
C LYS A 121 24.53 19.89 -10.79
N ASP A 122 25.50 20.53 -11.41
CA ASP A 122 26.31 19.95 -12.47
C ASP A 122 27.01 18.67 -11.98
N LEU A 123 27.20 17.72 -12.91
CA LEU A 123 27.76 16.39 -12.67
C LEU A 123 29.24 16.49 -12.26
N GLU A 124 29.50 16.57 -10.95
CA GLU A 124 30.83 16.35 -10.34
C GLU A 124 30.95 14.91 -9.78
N PRO A 125 32.16 14.35 -9.75
CA PRO A 125 32.38 12.91 -9.60
C PRO A 125 32.01 12.37 -8.21
N ASP A 126 31.40 11.17 -8.27
CA ASP A 126 30.95 10.23 -7.24
C ASP A 126 31.50 10.44 -5.80
N GLN A 127 30.96 11.43 -5.09
CA GLN A 127 31.05 11.52 -3.62
C GLN A 127 29.70 11.10 -3.00
N PRO A 128 29.70 10.38 -1.87
CA PRO A 128 28.45 9.97 -1.22
C PRO A 128 27.61 11.20 -0.88
N LEU A 129 26.38 11.24 -1.40
CA LEU A 129 25.44 12.37 -1.41
C LEU A 129 25.26 13.08 -0.05
N LEU A 130 25.42 12.36 1.06
CA LEU A 130 25.49 12.90 2.41
C LEU A 130 26.52 12.08 3.20
N LYS A 131 27.40 12.73 3.97
CA LYS A 131 28.23 11.99 4.93
C LYS A 131 27.28 11.30 5.93
N PRO A 132 27.39 9.98 6.15
CA PRO A 132 26.52 9.29 7.08
C PRO A 132 26.61 10.01 8.45
N PHE A 133 25.48 10.36 9.05
CA PHE A 133 25.43 11.17 10.27
C PHE A 133 24.93 10.37 11.48
N LEU A 134 24.27 9.24 11.24
CA LEU A 134 23.73 8.35 12.26
C LEU A 134 24.81 7.44 12.83
N GLY A 135 24.84 7.35 14.15
CA GLY A 135 25.66 6.41 14.89
C GLY A 135 25.09 4.99 14.82
N MET A 136 25.96 3.98 14.99
CA MET A 136 25.52 2.59 15.08
C MET A 136 24.62 2.33 16.32
N THR A 137 24.89 3.03 17.42
CA THR A 137 24.07 2.94 18.65
C THR A 137 22.64 3.41 18.42
N GLU A 138 22.47 4.58 17.79
CA GLU A 138 21.17 5.14 17.40
C GLU A 138 20.39 4.17 16.51
N THR A 139 21.06 3.65 15.48
CA THR A 139 20.48 2.72 14.50
C THR A 139 20.08 1.38 15.12
N THR A 140 20.90 0.87 16.05
CA THR A 140 20.61 -0.39 16.74
C THR A 140 19.37 -0.26 17.61
N ILE A 141 19.20 0.86 18.32
CA ILE A 141 18.00 1.12 19.13
C ILE A 141 16.75 1.12 18.25
N VAL A 142 16.81 1.81 17.11
CA VAL A 142 15.68 1.86 16.15
C VAL A 142 15.37 0.46 15.63
N LEU A 143 16.37 -0.26 15.10
CA LEU A 143 16.16 -1.59 14.53
C LEU A 143 15.67 -2.60 15.57
N VAL A 144 16.23 -2.64 16.77
CA VAL A 144 15.78 -3.55 17.83
C VAL A 144 14.34 -3.24 18.23
N SER A 145 14.01 -1.96 18.42
CA SER A 145 12.64 -1.54 18.78
C SER A 145 11.63 -1.95 17.71
N LEU A 146 11.96 -1.72 16.43
CA LEU A 146 11.11 -2.12 15.31
C LEU A 146 10.97 -3.64 15.22
N ASN A 147 12.07 -4.39 15.34
CA ASN A 147 12.03 -5.85 15.30
C ASN A 147 11.18 -6.44 16.43
N LEU A 148 11.22 -5.85 17.64
CA LEU A 148 10.38 -6.27 18.76
C LEU A 148 8.90 -5.97 18.50
N LEU A 149 8.58 -4.79 17.97
CA LEU A 149 7.21 -4.43 17.61
C LEU A 149 6.64 -5.35 16.52
N PHE A 150 7.40 -5.59 15.45
CA PHE A 150 6.99 -6.48 14.36
C PHE A 150 6.89 -7.93 14.83
N ALA A 151 7.80 -8.41 15.67
CA ALA A 151 7.69 -9.73 16.29
C ALA A 151 6.42 -9.86 17.12
N PHE A 152 6.12 -8.86 17.96
CA PHE A 152 4.91 -8.84 18.77
C PHE A 152 3.64 -8.89 17.90
N PHE A 153 3.60 -8.09 16.83
CA PHE A 153 2.51 -8.12 15.86
C PHE A 153 2.35 -9.50 15.21
N LEU A 154 3.45 -10.09 14.74
CA LEU A 154 3.45 -11.42 14.11
C LEU A 154 3.01 -12.52 15.08
N ILE A 155 3.43 -12.48 16.35
CA ILE A 155 2.98 -13.45 17.36
C ILE A 155 1.45 -13.42 17.52
N ILE A 156 0.85 -12.23 17.54
CA ILE A 156 -0.61 -12.07 17.61
C ILE A 156 -1.27 -12.67 16.35
N GLN A 157 -0.74 -12.37 15.17
CA GLN A 157 -1.27 -12.91 13.91
C GLN A 157 -1.18 -14.45 13.85
N PHE A 158 -0.03 -15.01 14.23
CA PHE A 158 0.18 -16.47 14.24
C PHE A 158 -0.72 -17.19 15.23
N GLN A 159 -0.89 -16.64 16.43
CA GLN A 159 -1.76 -17.24 17.43
C GLN A 159 -3.20 -17.36 16.91
N TYR A 160 -3.70 -16.41 16.12
CA TYR A 160 -5.02 -16.49 15.51
C TYR A 160 -5.09 -17.49 14.35
N PHE A 161 -4.11 -17.46 13.45
CA PHE A 161 -4.06 -18.36 12.29
C PHE A 161 -4.04 -19.85 12.70
N PHE A 162 -3.42 -20.17 13.85
CA PHE A 162 -3.32 -21.53 14.38
C PHE A 162 -4.29 -21.86 15.55
N ALA A 163 -4.83 -20.88 16.29
CA ALA A 163 -5.84 -21.12 17.33
C ALA A 163 -7.25 -21.40 16.76
N GLY A 164 -7.41 -21.31 15.44
CA GLY A 164 -8.43 -22.02 14.70
C GLY A 164 -9.66 -21.20 14.32
N GLN A 165 -10.30 -21.67 13.23
CA GLN A 165 -11.59 -21.20 12.71
C GLN A 165 -12.74 -21.20 13.74
N ALA A 166 -12.55 -21.89 14.89
CA ALA A 166 -13.53 -21.97 15.97
C ALA A 166 -13.68 -20.69 16.81
N ASN A 167 -12.74 -19.72 16.73
CA ASN A 167 -12.81 -18.49 17.54
C ASN A 167 -13.19 -17.22 16.74
N ILE A 168 -13.40 -17.36 15.43
CA ILE A 168 -13.75 -16.26 14.52
C ILE A 168 -15.21 -15.83 14.76
N THR A 169 -16.08 -16.79 15.07
CA THR A 169 -17.49 -16.56 15.40
C THR A 169 -17.71 -16.00 16.81
N THR A 170 -16.76 -16.15 17.73
CA THR A 170 -16.94 -15.77 19.15
C THR A 170 -16.86 -14.25 19.37
N ASN A 171 -16.22 -13.51 18.46
CA ASN A 171 -16.06 -12.05 18.53
C ASN A 171 -16.99 -11.27 17.58
N GLY A 172 -17.93 -11.93 16.90
CA GLY A 172 -18.96 -11.28 16.09
C GLY A 172 -18.52 -10.70 14.74
N PHE A 173 -17.30 -10.96 14.28
CA PHE A 173 -16.86 -10.57 12.94
C PHE A 173 -17.22 -11.65 11.92
N THR A 174 -17.86 -11.26 10.82
CA THR A 174 -17.97 -12.13 9.64
C THR A 174 -16.60 -12.24 8.97
N TYR A 175 -16.29 -13.38 8.34
CA TYR A 175 -15.02 -13.57 7.61
C TYR A 175 -14.72 -12.41 6.64
N ALA A 176 -15.76 -11.85 6.04
CA ALA A 176 -15.73 -10.67 5.20
C ALA A 176 -15.16 -9.42 5.87
N GLN A 177 -15.54 -9.14 7.11
CA GLN A 177 -15.07 -7.98 7.86
C GLN A 177 -13.60 -8.11 8.26
N TYR A 178 -13.13 -9.33 8.54
CA TYR A 178 -11.71 -9.60 8.78
C TYR A 178 -10.88 -9.51 7.50
N ALA A 179 -11.44 -9.92 6.35
CA ALA A 179 -10.77 -9.90 5.06
C ALA A 179 -10.68 -8.49 4.43
N ASP A 180 -11.67 -7.62 4.66
CA ASP A 180 -11.70 -6.26 4.11
C ASP A 180 -10.83 -5.26 4.90
N ARG A 181 -10.62 -5.50 6.21
CA ARG A 181 -9.83 -4.62 7.08
C ARG A 181 -8.34 -5.00 7.09
N GLY A 182 -7.47 -4.03 6.85
CA GLY A 182 -6.04 -4.13 7.16
C GLY A 182 -5.10 -4.49 6.02
N PHE A 183 -5.59 -4.97 4.88
CA PHE A 183 -4.72 -5.26 3.73
C PHE A 183 -3.89 -4.04 3.33
N ARG A 184 -4.55 -2.90 3.12
CA ARG A 184 -3.90 -1.65 2.69
C ARG A 184 -2.87 -1.16 3.71
N GLU A 185 -3.20 -1.27 4.99
CA GLU A 185 -2.34 -0.84 6.08
C GLU A 185 -1.10 -1.72 6.23
N LEU A 186 -1.24 -3.03 5.99
CA LEU A 186 -0.10 -3.95 5.94
C LEU A 186 0.83 -3.65 4.76
N LEU A 187 0.28 -3.33 3.58
CA LEU A 187 1.07 -2.92 2.42
C LEU A 187 1.79 -1.59 2.67
N LEU A 188 1.11 -0.64 3.30
CA LEU A 188 1.69 0.64 3.70
C LEU A 188 2.79 0.44 4.74
N ALA A 189 2.57 -0.41 5.76
CA ALA A 189 3.58 -0.76 6.75
C ALA A 189 4.80 -1.41 6.08
N ALA A 190 4.61 -2.34 5.16
CA ALA A 190 5.71 -2.96 4.43
C ALA A 190 6.50 -1.95 3.58
N SER A 191 5.81 -1.02 2.92
CA SER A 191 6.43 0.04 2.13
C SER A 191 7.24 1.00 3.01
N ILE A 192 6.66 1.45 4.13
CA ILE A 192 7.34 2.33 5.10
C ILE A 192 8.54 1.61 5.71
N ALA A 193 8.43 0.32 6.06
CA ALA A 193 9.54 -0.46 6.60
C ALA A 193 10.69 -0.58 5.59
N GLY A 194 10.39 -0.77 4.30
CA GLY A 194 11.40 -0.75 3.23
C GLY A 194 12.11 0.61 3.12
N VAL A 195 11.36 1.72 3.19
CA VAL A 195 11.92 3.08 3.18
C VAL A 195 12.79 3.35 4.42
N VAL A 196 12.31 2.95 5.61
CA VAL A 196 13.06 3.07 6.86
C VAL A 196 14.34 2.26 6.80
N PHE A 197 14.28 1.01 6.34
CA PHE A 197 15.46 0.18 6.14
C PHE A 197 16.46 0.84 5.19
N PHE A 198 16.01 1.31 4.02
CA PHE A 198 16.85 1.98 3.05
C PHE A 198 17.50 3.25 3.64
N ALA A 199 16.74 4.08 4.34
CA ALA A 199 17.23 5.30 4.98
C ALA A 199 18.28 4.99 6.06
N LEU A 200 18.00 4.04 6.95
CA LEU A 200 18.97 3.58 7.94
C LEU A 200 20.21 3.00 7.25
N ALA A 201 20.03 2.30 6.14
CA ALA A 201 21.15 1.73 5.41
C ALA A 201 22.05 2.78 4.75
N SER A 202 21.46 3.84 4.20
CA SER A 202 22.19 4.95 3.57
C SER A 202 22.90 5.87 4.57
N PHE A 203 22.33 6.08 5.76
CA PHE A 203 22.82 7.13 6.69
C PHE A 203 23.64 6.63 7.88
N THR A 204 23.71 5.31 8.12
CA THR A 204 24.44 4.74 9.26
C THR A 204 25.94 4.62 9.00
N ARG A 205 26.77 5.09 9.94
CA ARG A 205 28.22 4.82 9.91
C ARG A 205 28.55 3.39 10.35
N ARG A 206 29.21 2.63 9.47
CA ARG A 206 29.54 1.21 9.69
C ARG A 206 31.05 0.94 9.56
N GLU A 207 31.83 1.49 10.48
CA GLU A 207 33.31 1.49 10.40
C GLU A 207 33.96 0.13 10.73
N SER A 208 33.25 -0.78 11.40
CA SER A 208 33.76 -2.10 11.81
C SER A 208 32.97 -3.24 11.17
N LYS A 209 33.65 -4.37 10.88
CA LYS A 209 33.04 -5.61 10.38
C LYS A 209 31.90 -6.09 11.28
N THR A 210 32.07 -6.04 12.60
CA THR A 210 31.04 -6.43 13.57
C THR A 210 29.81 -5.53 13.50
N LYS A 211 30.02 -4.21 13.38
CA LYS A 211 28.91 -3.24 13.25
C LYS A 211 28.15 -3.44 11.94
N ARG A 212 28.86 -3.75 10.84
CA ARG A 212 28.23 -4.08 9.56
C ARG A 212 27.40 -5.35 9.66
N LEU A 213 27.96 -6.44 10.21
CA LEU A 213 27.24 -7.70 10.41
C LEU A 213 25.99 -7.51 11.25
N LEU A 214 26.09 -6.80 12.38
CA LEU A 214 24.96 -6.52 13.25
C LEU A 214 23.85 -5.75 12.52
N PHE A 215 24.20 -4.74 11.72
CA PHE A 215 23.22 -4.03 10.90
C PHE A 215 22.54 -4.96 9.90
N THR A 216 23.32 -5.74 9.14
CA THR A 216 22.81 -6.65 8.12
C THR A 216 21.89 -7.70 8.72
N VAL A 217 22.21 -8.24 9.91
CA VAL A 217 21.36 -9.20 10.62
C VAL A 217 20.06 -8.56 11.11
N LEU A 218 20.13 -7.43 11.82
CA LEU A 218 18.93 -6.76 12.36
C LEU A 218 18.03 -6.19 11.27
N GLY A 219 18.61 -5.63 10.22
CA GLY A 219 17.87 -5.12 9.07
C GLY A 219 17.31 -6.25 8.21
N GLY A 220 18.06 -7.33 8.03
CA GLY A 220 17.58 -8.55 7.37
C GLY A 220 16.43 -9.20 8.14
N LEU A 221 16.51 -9.26 9.47
CA LEU A 221 15.43 -9.75 10.33
C LEU A 221 14.17 -8.89 10.21
N LEU A 222 14.31 -7.56 10.20
CA LEU A 222 13.18 -6.65 9.99
C LEU A 222 12.51 -6.91 8.64
N LEU A 223 13.29 -6.98 7.56
CA LEU A 223 12.74 -7.25 6.22
C LEU A 223 12.14 -8.65 6.09
N LEU A 224 12.68 -9.64 6.79
CA LEU A 224 12.09 -10.97 6.88
C LEU A 224 10.72 -10.92 7.57
N GLN A 225 10.60 -10.24 8.71
CA GLN A 225 9.33 -10.04 9.41
C GLN A 225 8.31 -9.33 8.52
N VAL A 226 8.74 -8.28 7.79
CA VAL A 226 7.89 -7.59 6.79
C VAL A 226 7.46 -8.55 5.68
N GLY A 227 8.35 -9.44 5.22
CA GLY A 227 8.01 -10.48 4.25
C GLY A 227 6.91 -11.41 4.74
N VAL A 228 6.98 -11.85 6.01
CA VAL A 228 5.91 -12.66 6.64
C VAL A 228 4.59 -11.88 6.68
N ILE A 229 4.63 -10.58 7.00
CA ILE A 229 3.44 -9.72 6.95
C ILE A 229 2.85 -9.64 5.53
N LEU A 230 3.67 -9.56 4.48
CA LEU A 230 3.19 -9.56 3.10
C LEU A 230 2.53 -10.89 2.70
N VAL A 231 3.06 -12.03 3.18
CA VAL A 231 2.42 -13.33 2.99
C VAL A 231 1.05 -13.36 3.67
N SER A 232 0.97 -12.87 4.91
CA SER A 232 -0.29 -12.74 5.67
C SER A 232 -1.30 -11.83 4.92
N ALA A 233 -0.85 -10.68 4.41
CA ALA A 233 -1.69 -9.79 3.61
C ALA A 233 -2.18 -10.44 2.31
N HIS A 234 -1.32 -11.21 1.64
CA HIS A 234 -1.70 -11.95 0.44
C HIS A 234 -2.76 -13.02 0.73
N GLN A 235 -2.63 -13.76 1.82
CA GLN A 235 -3.65 -14.75 2.22
C GLN A 235 -5.00 -14.10 2.52
N ARG A 236 -5.00 -12.91 3.15
CA ARG A 236 -6.24 -12.15 3.40
C ARG A 236 -6.98 -11.79 2.11
N ILE A 237 -6.26 -11.32 1.08
CA ILE A 237 -6.91 -10.96 -0.18
C ILE A 237 -7.37 -12.18 -0.98
N VAL A 238 -6.67 -13.32 -0.88
CA VAL A 238 -7.11 -14.59 -1.50
C VAL A 238 -8.42 -15.04 -0.87
N MET A 239 -8.51 -15.10 0.46
CA MET A 239 -9.78 -15.43 1.14
C MET A 239 -10.93 -14.49 0.77
N TYR A 240 -10.62 -13.22 0.52
CA TYR A 240 -11.60 -12.23 0.08
C TYR A 240 -12.09 -12.49 -1.36
N ILE A 241 -11.18 -12.93 -2.25
CA ILE A 241 -11.51 -13.31 -3.63
C ILE A 241 -12.32 -14.61 -3.64
N ASP A 242 -11.97 -15.58 -2.80
CA ASP A 242 -12.70 -16.84 -2.71
C ASP A 242 -14.16 -16.60 -2.30
N ALA A 243 -14.41 -15.65 -1.38
CA ALA A 243 -15.76 -15.33 -0.90
C ALA A 243 -16.58 -14.37 -1.78
N TYR A 244 -15.95 -13.41 -2.47
CA TYR A 244 -16.63 -12.32 -3.18
C TYR A 244 -16.24 -12.17 -4.65
N GLY A 245 -15.35 -13.01 -5.12
CA GLY A 245 -14.80 -12.96 -6.46
C GLY A 245 -13.73 -11.92 -6.73
N LEU A 246 -13.25 -11.93 -7.96
CA LEU A 246 -12.13 -11.11 -8.40
C LEU A 246 -12.63 -9.79 -8.97
N THR A 247 -12.09 -8.69 -8.46
CA THR A 247 -12.29 -7.34 -8.99
C THR A 247 -10.97 -6.75 -9.46
N GLY A 248 -11.02 -5.66 -10.22
CA GLY A 248 -9.81 -5.00 -10.72
C GLY A 248 -8.88 -4.54 -9.59
N THR A 249 -9.45 -3.98 -8.51
CA THR A 249 -8.67 -3.55 -7.34
C THR A 249 -7.99 -4.72 -6.63
N ARG A 250 -8.67 -5.87 -6.50
CA ARG A 250 -8.12 -7.08 -5.87
C ARG A 250 -6.97 -7.68 -6.70
N LEU A 251 -7.14 -7.77 -8.02
CA LEU A 251 -6.11 -8.28 -8.93
C LEU A 251 -4.86 -7.38 -8.94
N VAL A 252 -5.04 -6.08 -9.14
CA VAL A 252 -3.92 -5.12 -9.17
C VAL A 252 -3.18 -5.12 -7.82
N SER A 253 -3.91 -5.23 -6.72
CA SER A 253 -3.33 -5.35 -5.39
C SER A 253 -2.47 -6.61 -5.22
N GLN A 254 -2.91 -7.77 -5.70
CA GLN A 254 -2.11 -8.99 -5.68
C GLN A 254 -0.82 -8.85 -6.49
N ILE A 255 -0.90 -8.31 -7.71
CA ILE A 255 0.28 -8.04 -8.54
C ILE A 255 1.24 -7.11 -7.78
N PHE A 256 0.72 -6.04 -7.18
CA PHE A 256 1.53 -5.09 -6.44
C PHE A 256 2.23 -5.71 -5.22
N VAL A 257 1.60 -6.65 -4.49
CA VAL A 257 2.24 -7.38 -3.39
C VAL A 257 3.49 -8.13 -3.87
N PHE A 258 3.43 -8.79 -5.03
CA PHE A 258 4.60 -9.50 -5.58
C PHE A 258 5.74 -8.54 -5.95
N PHE A 259 5.42 -7.39 -6.55
CA PHE A 259 6.42 -6.36 -6.85
C PHE A 259 7.03 -5.76 -5.59
N LEU A 260 6.22 -5.47 -4.57
CA LEU A 260 6.70 -4.98 -3.28
C LEU A 260 7.62 -6.01 -2.61
N ALA A 261 7.24 -7.28 -2.59
CA ALA A 261 8.08 -8.37 -2.07
C ALA A 261 9.41 -8.47 -2.84
N ALA A 262 9.39 -8.36 -4.18
CA ALA A 262 10.60 -8.36 -5.00
C ALA A 262 11.53 -7.16 -4.72
N ILE A 263 10.96 -5.97 -4.47
CA ILE A 263 11.71 -4.78 -4.06
C ILE A 263 12.37 -5.01 -2.71
N LEU A 264 11.63 -5.49 -1.71
CA LEU A 264 12.17 -5.77 -0.37
C LEU A 264 13.26 -6.85 -0.41
N LEU A 265 13.06 -7.91 -1.19
CA LEU A 265 14.09 -8.94 -1.42
C LEU A 265 15.34 -8.35 -2.08
N SER A 266 15.16 -7.49 -3.07
CA SER A 266 16.26 -6.79 -3.72
C SER A 266 17.03 -5.91 -2.74
N LEU A 267 16.36 -5.25 -1.79
CA LEU A 267 17.02 -4.50 -0.71
C LEU A 267 17.88 -5.41 0.18
N VAL A 268 17.39 -6.60 0.57
CA VAL A 268 18.19 -7.59 1.31
C VAL A 268 19.42 -8.00 0.53
N VAL A 269 19.24 -8.39 -0.74
CA VAL A 269 20.34 -8.84 -1.61
C VAL A 269 21.37 -7.72 -1.83
N MET A 270 20.91 -6.48 -2.05
CA MET A 270 21.79 -5.32 -2.23
C MET A 270 22.53 -4.93 -0.95
N GLU A 271 21.93 -5.10 0.22
CA GLU A 271 22.61 -4.89 1.51
C GLU A 271 23.71 -5.94 1.71
N VAL A 272 23.43 -7.22 1.48
CA VAL A 272 24.44 -8.31 1.61
C VAL A 272 25.57 -8.14 0.59
N THR A 273 25.26 -7.75 -0.65
CA THR A 273 26.24 -7.56 -1.73
C THR A 273 26.88 -6.16 -1.75
N ASN A 274 26.47 -5.25 -0.87
CA ASN A 274 26.92 -3.85 -0.79
C ASN A 274 26.70 -3.04 -2.07
N LYS A 275 25.58 -3.29 -2.75
CA LYS A 275 25.19 -2.67 -4.02
C LYS A 275 23.99 -1.74 -3.91
N LEU A 276 23.66 -1.24 -2.70
CA LEU A 276 22.53 -0.33 -2.44
C LEU A 276 22.48 0.92 -3.33
N LYS A 277 23.59 1.34 -3.92
CA LYS A 277 23.62 2.42 -4.93
C LYS A 277 22.71 2.18 -6.15
N HIS A 278 22.39 0.92 -6.46
CA HIS A 278 21.50 0.56 -7.58
C HIS A 278 20.01 0.58 -7.21
N THR A 279 19.64 0.98 -5.98
CA THR A 279 18.24 0.97 -5.53
C THR A 279 17.32 1.78 -6.46
N ALA A 280 17.77 2.95 -6.94
CA ALA A 280 16.99 3.75 -7.89
C ALA A 280 16.72 3.01 -9.20
N LEU A 281 17.70 2.26 -9.71
CA LEU A 281 17.54 1.43 -10.91
C LEU A 281 16.57 0.28 -10.67
N VAL A 282 16.66 -0.39 -9.50
CA VAL A 282 15.72 -1.46 -9.12
C VAL A 282 14.28 -0.92 -9.03
N LEU A 283 14.08 0.24 -8.41
CA LEU A 283 12.76 0.86 -8.31
C LEU A 283 12.21 1.28 -9.67
N LEU A 284 13.05 1.86 -10.53
CA LEU A 284 12.67 2.21 -11.90
C LEU A 284 12.29 0.95 -12.71
N ALA A 285 13.11 -0.09 -12.64
CA ALA A 285 12.85 -1.36 -13.31
C ALA A 285 11.56 -2.00 -12.79
N ALA A 286 11.34 -2.01 -11.47
CA ALA A 286 10.10 -2.51 -10.88
C ALA A 286 8.88 -1.70 -11.33
N ALA A 287 8.97 -0.37 -11.39
CA ALA A 287 7.87 0.48 -11.85
C ALA A 287 7.56 0.26 -13.35
N MET A 288 8.59 0.16 -14.19
CA MET A 288 8.44 -0.15 -15.62
C MET A 288 7.82 -1.53 -15.82
N LEU A 289 8.34 -2.56 -15.14
CA LEU A 289 7.83 -3.93 -15.22
C LEU A 289 6.40 -4.03 -14.67
N PHE A 290 6.06 -3.31 -13.61
CA PHE A 290 4.71 -3.26 -13.07
C PHE A 290 3.75 -2.65 -14.08
N SER A 291 4.11 -1.50 -14.66
CA SER A 291 3.31 -0.82 -15.68
C SER A 291 3.15 -1.67 -16.93
N LEU A 292 4.23 -2.33 -17.37
CA LEU A 292 4.20 -3.26 -18.49
C LEU A 292 3.31 -4.48 -18.19
N THR A 293 3.36 -5.02 -16.97
CA THR A 293 2.50 -6.13 -16.55
C THR A 293 1.03 -5.72 -16.66
N LEU A 294 0.66 -4.55 -16.14
CA LEU A 294 -0.72 -4.05 -16.24
C LEU A 294 -1.14 -3.74 -17.68
N ALA A 295 -0.23 -3.29 -18.54
CA ALA A 295 -0.53 -3.03 -19.94
C ALA A 295 -0.67 -4.31 -20.79
N LEU A 296 0.01 -5.39 -20.42
CA LEU A 296 -0.03 -6.67 -21.14
C LEU A 296 -1.17 -7.57 -20.67
N VAL A 297 -1.57 -7.48 -19.40
CA VAL A 297 -2.66 -8.27 -18.85
C VAL A 297 -3.99 -7.61 -19.23
N ASN A 298 -4.82 -8.33 -19.98
CA ASN A 298 -6.22 -7.94 -20.16
C ASN A 298 -6.98 -8.22 -18.86
N VAL A 299 -7.05 -7.20 -18.01
CA VAL A 299 -7.66 -7.26 -16.68
C VAL A 299 -9.12 -7.72 -16.79
N ASP A 300 -9.93 -7.09 -17.65
CA ASP A 300 -11.35 -7.41 -17.79
C ASP A 300 -11.61 -8.86 -18.22
N THR A 301 -10.77 -9.42 -19.10
CA THR A 301 -10.85 -10.84 -19.49
C THR A 301 -10.49 -11.77 -18.32
N VAL A 302 -9.47 -11.44 -17.53
CA VAL A 302 -9.10 -12.23 -16.34
C VAL A 302 -10.21 -12.19 -15.29
N LEU A 303 -10.80 -11.02 -15.07
CA LEU A 303 -11.93 -10.81 -14.18
C LEU A 303 -13.14 -11.65 -14.64
N ALA A 304 -13.55 -11.52 -15.90
CA ALA A 304 -14.68 -12.27 -16.44
C ALA A 304 -14.46 -13.78 -16.31
N ARG A 305 -13.26 -14.25 -16.70
CA ARG A 305 -12.90 -15.68 -16.63
C ARG A 305 -12.97 -16.23 -15.23
N HIS A 306 -12.26 -15.61 -14.31
CA HIS A 306 -12.18 -16.11 -12.95
C HIS A 306 -13.54 -16.11 -12.25
N ASN A 307 -14.38 -15.07 -12.47
CA ASN A 307 -15.70 -15.03 -11.86
C ASN A 307 -16.66 -16.06 -12.44
N ILE A 308 -16.63 -16.29 -13.76
CA ILE A 308 -17.47 -17.32 -14.40
C ILE A 308 -16.99 -18.72 -13.99
N GLU A 309 -15.69 -19.00 -13.99
CA GLU A 309 -15.14 -20.29 -13.54
C GLU A 309 -15.51 -20.58 -12.08
N ARG A 310 -15.40 -19.58 -11.19
CA ARG A 310 -15.83 -19.71 -9.79
C ARG A 310 -17.34 -19.99 -9.67
N ALA A 311 -18.16 -19.36 -10.51
CA ALA A 311 -19.59 -19.61 -10.50
C ALA A 311 -19.94 -21.04 -10.94
N LEU A 312 -19.19 -21.60 -11.89
CA LEU A 312 -19.34 -23.00 -12.30
C LEU A 312 -18.93 -24.00 -11.21
N GLU A 313 -18.14 -23.57 -10.22
CA GLU A 313 -17.81 -24.35 -9.02
C GLU A 313 -18.91 -24.28 -7.94
N GLY A 314 -19.97 -23.50 -8.15
CA GLY A 314 -21.15 -23.42 -7.28
C GLY A 314 -21.23 -22.15 -6.42
N GLU A 315 -20.36 -21.18 -6.64
CA GLU A 315 -20.40 -19.88 -5.96
C GLU A 315 -21.30 -18.87 -6.69
N GLU A 316 -21.69 -17.81 -5.99
CA GLU A 316 -22.53 -16.74 -6.56
C GLU A 316 -21.77 -15.91 -7.63
N LEU A 317 -22.48 -15.59 -8.71
CA LEU A 317 -22.00 -14.75 -9.81
C LEU A 317 -22.66 -13.37 -9.78
N ASP A 318 -21.86 -12.32 -9.62
CA ASP A 318 -22.35 -10.95 -9.73
C ASP A 318 -22.51 -10.55 -11.21
N TYR A 319 -23.72 -10.76 -11.74
CA TYR A 319 -24.07 -10.37 -13.10
C TYR A 319 -24.05 -8.86 -13.31
N SER A 320 -24.37 -8.06 -12.28
CA SER A 320 -24.30 -6.60 -12.36
C SER A 320 -22.86 -6.13 -12.52
N PHE A 321 -21.90 -6.76 -11.84
CA PHE A 321 -20.48 -6.50 -12.02
C PHE A 321 -20.04 -6.80 -13.47
N LEU A 322 -20.40 -7.97 -13.99
CA LEU A 322 -20.05 -8.34 -15.36
C LEU A 322 -20.73 -7.45 -16.41
N ALA A 323 -21.96 -7.00 -16.18
CA ALA A 323 -22.70 -6.14 -17.09
C ALA A 323 -22.14 -4.71 -17.10
N ASN A 324 -21.90 -4.12 -15.93
CA ASN A 324 -21.74 -2.67 -15.80
C ASN A 324 -20.33 -2.20 -15.46
N LEU A 325 -19.45 -3.06 -14.92
CA LEU A 325 -18.11 -2.66 -14.50
C LEU A 325 -17.00 -3.11 -15.45
N LEU A 326 -17.25 -4.11 -16.30
CA LEU A 326 -16.26 -4.61 -17.26
C LEU A 326 -16.22 -3.76 -18.53
N SER A 327 -15.01 -3.47 -18.99
CA SER A 327 -14.76 -2.86 -20.31
C SER A 327 -15.16 -3.78 -21.46
N THR A 328 -15.22 -3.25 -22.67
CA THR A 328 -15.40 -4.00 -23.93
C THR A 328 -14.27 -5.00 -24.22
N ASP A 329 -13.17 -4.93 -23.46
CA ASP A 329 -12.10 -5.92 -23.48
C ASP A 329 -12.52 -7.33 -23.02
N ALA A 330 -13.63 -7.45 -22.27
CA ALA A 330 -14.19 -8.74 -21.87
C ALA A 330 -15.03 -9.41 -22.97
N GLU A 331 -15.53 -8.67 -23.98
CA GLU A 331 -16.47 -9.20 -24.99
C GLU A 331 -15.97 -10.48 -25.68
N PRO A 332 -14.72 -10.56 -26.16
CA PRO A 332 -14.27 -11.76 -26.85
C PRO A 332 -14.34 -13.02 -25.99
N TYR A 333 -14.10 -12.88 -24.68
CA TYR A 333 -14.21 -14.00 -23.75
C TYR A 333 -15.67 -14.36 -23.46
N LEU A 334 -16.52 -13.36 -23.19
CA LEU A 334 -17.95 -13.58 -22.90
C LEU A 334 -18.67 -14.27 -24.08
N PHE A 335 -18.50 -13.76 -25.29
CA PHE A 335 -19.04 -14.39 -26.50
C PHE A 335 -18.45 -15.79 -26.71
N GLY A 336 -17.15 -15.96 -26.50
CA GLY A 336 -16.49 -17.26 -26.67
C GLY A 336 -17.04 -18.32 -25.71
N VAL A 337 -17.33 -17.96 -24.46
CA VAL A 337 -17.89 -18.86 -23.47
C VAL A 337 -19.35 -19.20 -23.79
N VAL A 338 -20.18 -18.22 -24.12
CA VAL A 338 -21.59 -18.43 -24.52
C VAL A 338 -21.70 -19.30 -25.77
N GLN A 339 -20.87 -19.04 -26.79
CA GLN A 339 -20.88 -19.83 -28.03
C GLN A 339 -20.28 -21.23 -27.88
N SER A 340 -19.49 -21.48 -26.83
CA SER A 340 -18.88 -22.79 -26.61
C SER A 340 -19.91 -23.89 -26.30
N GLY A 341 -21.10 -23.51 -25.82
CA GLY A 341 -22.13 -24.46 -25.39
C GLY A 341 -21.73 -25.33 -24.20
N SER A 342 -20.69 -24.95 -23.45
CA SER A 342 -20.17 -25.70 -22.30
C SER A 342 -20.81 -25.33 -20.96
N LEU A 343 -21.64 -24.29 -20.95
CA LEU A 343 -22.30 -23.78 -19.75
C LEU A 343 -23.56 -24.60 -19.42
N PRO A 344 -23.92 -24.73 -18.12
CA PRO A 344 -25.24 -25.19 -17.74
C PRO A 344 -26.35 -24.26 -18.28
N PRO A 345 -27.58 -24.76 -18.51
CA PRO A 345 -28.66 -24.00 -19.15
C PRO A 345 -28.96 -22.66 -18.48
N ASP A 346 -28.98 -22.61 -17.15
CA ASP A 346 -29.29 -21.39 -16.41
C ASP A 346 -28.20 -20.32 -16.61
N TYR A 347 -26.92 -20.70 -16.54
CA TYR A 347 -25.80 -19.79 -16.79
C TYR A 347 -25.72 -19.35 -18.26
N GLN A 348 -26.08 -20.23 -19.19
CA GLN A 348 -26.15 -19.92 -20.61
C GLN A 348 -27.18 -18.80 -20.85
N GLU A 349 -28.41 -18.98 -20.39
CA GLU A 349 -29.48 -17.99 -20.49
C GLU A 349 -29.08 -16.66 -19.83
N ASN A 350 -28.55 -16.71 -18.60
CA ASN A 350 -28.17 -15.51 -17.87
C ASN A 350 -27.03 -14.73 -18.56
N LEU A 351 -26.03 -15.42 -19.15
CA LEU A 351 -24.94 -14.76 -19.86
C LEU A 351 -25.38 -14.20 -21.22
N GLU A 352 -26.36 -14.81 -21.91
CA GLU A 352 -26.96 -14.23 -23.13
C GLU A 352 -27.76 -12.95 -22.84
N LYS A 353 -28.55 -12.96 -21.74
CA LYS A 353 -29.22 -11.76 -21.22
C LYS A 353 -28.21 -10.65 -20.88
N LEU A 354 -27.10 -11.03 -20.24
CA LEU A 354 -26.02 -10.11 -19.91
C LEU A 354 -25.36 -9.50 -21.16
N LEU A 355 -25.09 -10.30 -22.20
CA LEU A 355 -24.57 -9.79 -23.47
C LEU A 355 -25.54 -8.83 -24.14
N THR A 356 -26.84 -9.10 -24.06
CA THR A 356 -27.90 -8.20 -24.57
C THR A 356 -27.88 -6.85 -23.83
N CYS A 357 -27.73 -6.90 -22.51
CA CYS A 357 -27.58 -5.72 -21.66
C CYS A 357 -26.37 -4.87 -22.07
N ARG A 358 -25.21 -5.51 -22.25
CA ARG A 358 -23.96 -4.86 -22.66
C ARG A 358 -23.99 -4.32 -24.08
N ALA A 359 -24.68 -5.00 -25.00
CA ALA A 359 -24.89 -4.52 -26.36
C ALA A 359 -25.73 -3.23 -26.38
N SER A 360 -26.80 -3.15 -25.60
CA SER A 360 -27.62 -1.94 -25.47
C SER A 360 -26.85 -0.77 -24.85
N ALA A 361 -26.03 -1.05 -23.82
CA ALA A 361 -25.14 -0.03 -23.25
C ALA A 361 -24.15 0.51 -24.29
N PHE A 362 -23.57 -0.39 -25.09
CA PHE A 362 -22.63 -0.03 -26.15
C PHE A 362 -23.28 0.83 -27.26
N GLU A 363 -24.53 0.56 -27.64
CA GLU A 363 -25.25 1.39 -28.61
C GLU A 363 -25.48 2.81 -28.10
N ASP A 364 -25.78 2.98 -26.80
CA ASP A 364 -25.98 4.30 -26.19
C ASP A 364 -24.67 5.09 -26.07
N ASP A 365 -23.53 4.41 -25.83
CA ASP A 365 -22.20 5.04 -25.84
C ASP A 365 -21.73 5.43 -27.26
N TYR A 366 -22.21 4.73 -28.29
CA TYR A 366 -21.83 4.94 -29.69
C TYR A 366 -23.05 5.10 -30.63
N PRO A 367 -23.87 6.16 -30.47
CA PRO A 367 -25.18 6.29 -31.13
C PRO A 367 -25.12 6.47 -32.65
N SER A 368 -24.02 7.00 -33.18
CA SER A 368 -23.79 7.07 -34.64
C SER A 368 -23.39 5.72 -35.25
N GLY A 369 -23.16 4.70 -34.41
CA GLY A 369 -22.55 3.44 -34.79
C GLY A 369 -21.08 3.57 -35.21
N GLU A 370 -20.52 4.79 -35.29
CA GLU A 370 -19.15 5.04 -35.70
C GLU A 370 -18.30 5.43 -34.49
N VAL A 371 -17.24 4.66 -34.25
CA VAL A 371 -16.21 5.03 -33.27
C VAL A 371 -15.46 6.22 -33.87
N SER A 372 -15.64 7.40 -33.28
CA SER A 372 -14.90 8.60 -33.66
C SER A 372 -13.39 8.32 -33.64
N TRP A 373 -12.63 8.92 -34.56
CA TRP A 373 -11.18 8.75 -34.58
C TRP A 373 -10.50 9.24 -33.30
N LEU A 374 -11.15 10.17 -32.57
CA LEU A 374 -10.72 10.65 -31.25
C LEU A 374 -10.95 9.62 -30.13
N ASP A 375 -11.93 8.74 -30.30
CA ASP A 375 -12.34 7.72 -29.33
C ASP A 375 -11.93 6.31 -29.80
N LEU A 376 -10.93 6.24 -30.70
CA LEU A 376 -10.54 5.00 -31.36
C LEU A 376 -9.96 4.02 -30.34
N ASN A 377 -10.78 3.05 -29.96
CA ASN A 377 -10.41 1.97 -29.07
C ASN A 377 -10.51 0.61 -29.79
N ILE A 378 -9.43 -0.16 -29.76
CA ILE A 378 -9.35 -1.47 -30.41
C ILE A 378 -10.37 -2.44 -29.80
N SER A 379 -10.60 -2.37 -28.49
CA SER A 379 -11.57 -3.23 -27.82
C SER A 379 -13.00 -2.90 -28.25
N ALA A 380 -13.36 -1.62 -28.33
CA ALA A 380 -14.65 -1.16 -28.85
C ALA A 380 -14.89 -1.60 -30.31
N MET A 381 -13.86 -1.51 -31.17
CA MET A 381 -13.98 -2.00 -32.56
C MET A 381 -14.21 -3.51 -32.64
N ARG A 382 -13.57 -4.30 -31.77
CA ARG A 382 -13.79 -5.75 -31.68
C ARG A 382 -15.18 -6.07 -31.14
N ALA A 383 -15.61 -5.40 -30.07
CA ALA A 383 -16.93 -5.51 -29.49
C ALA A 383 -18.03 -5.22 -30.51
N LYS A 384 -17.93 -4.10 -31.23
CA LYS A 384 -18.85 -3.76 -32.33
C LYS A 384 -18.98 -4.89 -33.35
N LYS A 385 -17.86 -5.48 -33.77
CA LYS A 385 -17.86 -6.60 -34.71
C LYS A 385 -18.57 -7.82 -34.13
N LEU A 386 -18.33 -8.14 -32.86
CA LEU A 386 -18.98 -9.26 -32.17
C LEU A 386 -20.49 -9.03 -32.04
N TYR A 387 -20.94 -7.84 -31.66
CA TYR A 387 -22.36 -7.50 -31.59
C TYR A 387 -23.03 -7.59 -32.96
N ALA A 388 -22.42 -7.04 -34.01
CA ALA A 388 -22.95 -7.11 -35.37
C ALA A 388 -23.03 -8.56 -35.92
N GLN A 389 -22.12 -9.44 -35.50
CA GLN A 389 -22.12 -10.85 -35.92
C GLN A 389 -23.15 -11.71 -35.17
N ASN A 390 -23.61 -11.27 -34.00
CA ASN A 390 -24.44 -12.06 -33.10
C ASN A 390 -25.81 -11.41 -32.85
N GLN A 391 -26.31 -10.61 -33.79
CA GLN A 391 -27.62 -9.96 -33.65
C GLN A 391 -28.75 -10.97 -33.40
N ASP A 392 -28.69 -12.16 -34.03
CA ASP A 392 -29.68 -13.22 -33.84
C ASP A 392 -29.73 -13.77 -32.40
N LEU A 393 -28.59 -13.76 -31.70
CA LEU A 393 -28.50 -14.18 -30.29
C LEU A 393 -29.02 -13.07 -29.37
N LEU A 394 -28.61 -11.83 -29.63
CA LEU A 394 -29.00 -10.67 -28.81
C LEU A 394 -30.49 -10.34 -28.93
N ALA A 395 -31.11 -10.61 -30.09
CA ALA A 395 -32.53 -10.38 -30.32
C ALA A 395 -33.46 -11.36 -29.59
N GLN A 396 -32.94 -12.43 -28.99
CA GLN A 396 -33.75 -13.43 -28.26
C GLN A 396 -34.28 -12.89 -26.94
N TRP A 397 -33.57 -11.93 -26.35
CA TRP A 397 -33.86 -11.38 -25.04
C TRP A 397 -34.29 -9.91 -25.18
N SER A 398 -35.49 -9.58 -24.71
CA SER A 398 -35.98 -8.21 -24.72
C SER A 398 -35.64 -7.49 -23.43
N LEU A 399 -35.13 -6.26 -23.53
CA LEU A 399 -34.96 -5.39 -22.37
C LEU A 399 -36.30 -4.81 -21.91
N GLU A 400 -36.52 -4.81 -20.61
CA GLU A 400 -37.70 -4.24 -19.97
C GLU A 400 -37.40 -2.82 -19.44
N ILE A 401 -38.43 -2.02 -19.23
CA ILE A 401 -38.28 -0.71 -18.59
C ILE A 401 -38.34 -0.92 -17.08
N ILE A 402 -37.23 -0.66 -16.40
CA ILE A 402 -37.05 -0.91 -14.97
C ILE A 402 -36.96 0.43 -14.20
N GLY A 403 -37.55 0.47 -13.00
CA GLY A 403 -37.51 1.60 -12.07
C GLY A 403 -38.82 2.40 -11.94
N THR A 404 -39.13 2.85 -10.72
CA THR A 404 -40.40 3.52 -10.35
C THR A 404 -40.63 4.87 -11.02
N GLU A 405 -39.60 5.50 -11.60
CA GLU A 405 -39.71 6.78 -12.31
C GLU A 405 -39.36 6.70 -13.81
N ARG A 406 -39.39 5.52 -14.46
CA ARG A 406 -39.17 5.32 -15.92
C ARG A 406 -37.92 6.02 -16.51
N TYR A 407 -36.72 5.47 -16.34
CA TYR A 407 -35.55 6.01 -17.08
C TYR A 407 -34.50 4.98 -17.53
N PHE A 408 -34.70 3.67 -17.33
CA PHE A 408 -33.68 2.68 -17.73
C PHE A 408 -34.28 1.44 -18.39
N ARG A 409 -33.65 1.01 -19.49
CA ARG A 409 -33.76 -0.32 -20.06
C ARG A 409 -32.90 -1.26 -19.21
N GLY A 410 -33.48 -2.37 -18.79
CA GLY A 410 -32.81 -3.34 -17.95
C GLY A 410 -33.29 -4.77 -18.21
N ILE A 411 -32.65 -5.72 -17.55
CA ILE A 411 -33.02 -7.13 -17.63
C ILE A 411 -32.94 -7.78 -16.26
N THR A 412 -33.86 -8.69 -15.98
CA THR A 412 -33.88 -9.42 -14.71
C THR A 412 -33.11 -10.73 -14.86
N ILE A 413 -32.08 -10.90 -14.03
CA ILE A 413 -31.26 -12.11 -13.96
C ILE A 413 -31.31 -12.61 -12.52
N GLU A 414 -31.74 -13.86 -12.32
CA GLU A 414 -31.88 -14.48 -10.99
C GLU A 414 -32.67 -13.65 -9.95
N GLY A 415 -33.67 -12.89 -10.42
CA GLY A 415 -34.48 -12.03 -9.57
C GLY A 415 -33.82 -10.69 -9.20
N GLN A 416 -32.62 -10.41 -9.71
CA GLN A 416 -31.95 -9.11 -9.61
C GLN A 416 -32.19 -8.29 -10.88
N GLU A 417 -32.64 -7.06 -10.71
CA GLU A 417 -32.78 -6.09 -11.79
C GLU A 417 -31.41 -5.51 -12.17
N ILE A 418 -31.00 -5.69 -13.43
CA ILE A 418 -29.77 -5.13 -13.98
C ILE A 418 -30.12 -3.96 -14.89
N PHE A 419 -29.60 -2.78 -14.57
CA PHE A 419 -29.72 -1.59 -15.41
C PHE A 419 -28.69 -1.66 -16.52
N CYS A 420 -29.15 -1.58 -17.77
CA CYS A 420 -28.30 -1.73 -18.95
C CYS A 420 -28.01 -0.38 -19.59
N SER A 421 -29.05 0.39 -19.85
CA SER A 421 -28.91 1.63 -20.60
C SER A 421 -30.09 2.57 -20.34
N PRO A 422 -29.94 3.89 -20.48
CA PRO A 422 -31.06 4.81 -20.32
C PRO A 422 -32.20 4.51 -21.31
N ALA A 423 -33.44 4.66 -20.83
CA ALA A 423 -34.64 4.63 -21.66
C ALA A 423 -34.87 6.05 -22.21
N ASN A 424 -34.44 6.29 -23.45
CA ASN A 424 -34.67 7.55 -24.16
C ASN A 424 -36.15 7.76 -24.53
#